data_AF-A0A6A1QDY5-F1
#
_entry.id   AF-A0A6A1QDY5-F1
#
_cell.length_a   1.000
_cell.length_b   1.000
_cell.length_c   1.000
_cell.angle_alpha   90.00
_cell.angle_beta   90.00
_cell.angle_gamma   90.00
#
_symmetry.space_group_name_H-M   'P 1'
#
loop_
_entity.id
_entity.type
_entity.pdbx_description
1 polymer ?
#
loop_
_entity_poly.entity_id
_entity_poly.type
_entity_poly.pdbx_seq_one_letter_code
_entity_poly.pdbx_strand_id
1 'polypeptide(L)' 'MCGAFGKPQGAVARVHTGQVMMSIRTKLQNKEHVTEALLRAKFKFPGRQKIHISKKGGFTKFNEDEFESMVA' A
#
# COMPACT_ATOMS: atom_id res chain seq x y z
N MET A 1 35.47 -17.73 -13.21
CA MET A 1 35.35 -17.90 -11.74
C MET A 1 34.69 -19.25 -11.48
N CYS A 2 35.42 -20.22 -10.94
CA CYS A 2 34.85 -21.54 -10.66
C CYS A 2 34.15 -21.55 -9.29
N GLY A 3 32.95 -22.13 -9.21
CA GLY A 3 32.22 -22.33 -7.94
C GLY A 3 31.48 -21.10 -7.38
N ALA A 4 30.95 -20.22 -8.23
CA ALA A 4 30.35 -18.93 -7.82
C ALA A 4 28.83 -18.99 -7.53
N PHE A 5 28.22 -20.16 -7.38
CA PHE A 5 26.79 -20.25 -7.05
C PHE A 5 26.55 -19.85 -5.59
N GLY A 6 25.71 -18.84 -5.38
CA GLY A 6 25.46 -18.25 -4.06
C GLY A 6 24.61 -19.14 -3.15
N LYS A 7 24.84 -19.02 -1.83
CA LYS A 7 23.91 -19.52 -0.82
C LYS A 7 22.73 -18.53 -0.65
N PRO A 8 21.55 -18.99 -0.19
CA PRO A 8 20.43 -18.09 0.05
C PRO A 8 20.77 -17.04 1.13
N GLN A 9 20.59 -15.75 0.81
CA GLN A 9 20.82 -14.63 1.72
C GLN A 9 19.56 -13.76 1.77
N GLY A 10 18.62 -14.11 2.65
CA GLY A 10 17.38 -13.37 2.85
C GLY A 10 16.29 -13.61 1.80
N ALA A 11 15.13 -13.00 2.05
CA ALA A 11 13.97 -13.03 1.17
C ALA A 11 13.67 -11.63 0.63
N VAL A 12 13.06 -11.55 -0.55
CA VAL A 12 12.71 -10.30 -1.22
C VAL A 12 11.29 -10.35 -1.76
N ALA A 13 10.58 -9.22 -1.72
CA ALA A 13 9.28 -9.07 -2.38
C ALA A 13 9.46 -8.47 -3.78
N ARG A 14 8.92 -9.14 -4.80
CA ARG A 14 8.87 -8.60 -6.17
C ARG A 14 7.60 -7.75 -6.31
N VAL A 15 7.76 -6.50 -6.72
CA VAL A 15 6.66 -5.52 -6.84
C VAL A 15 6.61 -4.98 -8.26
N HIS A 16 5.43 -4.99 -8.88
CA HIS A 16 5.18 -4.42 -10.20
C HIS A 16 4.72 -2.96 -10.13
N THR A 17 4.83 -2.24 -11.25
CA THR A 17 4.31 -0.88 -11.37
C THR A 17 2.79 -0.86 -11.15
N GLY A 18 2.33 -0.01 -10.24
CA GLY A 18 0.91 0.11 -9.89
C GLY A 18 0.41 -0.92 -8.86
N GLN A 19 1.26 -1.85 -8.43
CA GLN A 19 0.93 -2.76 -7.34
C GLN A 19 0.89 -2.01 -6.00
N VAL A 20 -0.17 -2.24 -5.23
CA VAL A 20 -0.31 -1.66 -3.88
C VAL A 20 0.60 -2.43 -2.91
N MET A 21 1.51 -1.71 -2.25
CA MET A 21 2.41 -2.28 -1.23
C MET A 21 1.79 -2.24 0.18
N MET A 22 1.24 -1.09 0.56
CA MET A 22 0.64 -0.86 1.87
C MET A 22 -0.72 -0.19 1.70
N SER A 23 -1.70 -0.63 2.48
CA SER A 23 -3.05 -0.07 2.50
C SER A 23 -3.51 0.12 3.95
N ILE A 24 -4.08 1.28 4.25
CA ILE A 24 -4.55 1.63 5.60
C ILE A 24 -6.01 2.04 5.50
N ARG A 25 -6.85 1.53 6.41
CA ARG A 25 -8.26 1.94 6.57
C ARG A 25 -8.39 2.72 7.88
N THR A 26 -8.93 3.92 7.81
CA THR A 26 -9.22 4.76 8.98
C THR A 26 -10.54 5.50 8.81
N LYS A 27 -11.02 6.11 9.89
CA LYS A 27 -12.08 7.13 9.82
C LYS A 27 -11.58 8.36 9.05
N LEU A 28 -12.51 9.13 8.47
CA LEU A 28 -12.21 10.32 7.67
C LEU A 28 -11.40 11.37 8.44
N GLN A 29 -11.63 11.48 9.75
CA GLN A 29 -10.93 12.40 10.66
C GLN A 29 -9.40 12.21 10.67
N ASN A 30 -8.91 10.98 10.47
CA ASN A 30 -7.47 10.67 10.58
C ASN A 30 -6.74 10.69 9.23
N LYS A 31 -7.39 11.18 8.17
CA LYS A 31 -6.87 11.12 6.79
C LYS A 31 -5.50 11.80 6.64
N GLU A 32 -5.32 12.96 7.25
CA GLU A 32 -4.07 13.73 7.15
C GLU A 32 -2.91 13.01 7.85
N HIS A 33 -3.17 12.50 9.06
CA HIS A 33 -2.19 11.73 9.82
C HIS A 33 -1.73 10.47 9.07
N VAL A 34 -2.65 9.74 8.42
CA VAL A 34 -2.30 8.56 7.62
C VAL A 34 -1.49 8.94 6.39
N THR A 35 -1.83 10.06 5.74
CA THR A 35 -1.11 10.55 4.57
C THR A 35 0.34 10.87 4.94
N GLU A 36 0.58 11.54 6.07
CA GLU A 36 1.92 11.83 6.58
C GLU A 36 2.68 10.55 6.97
N ALA A 37 2.02 9.60 7.61
CA ALA A 37 2.63 8.31 7.96
C ALA A 37 3.13 7.56 6.71
N LEU A 38 2.34 7.54 5.63
CA LEU A 38 2.73 6.93 4.36
C LEU A 38 3.84 7.71 3.65
N LEU A 39 3.86 9.04 3.77
CA LEU A 39 4.97 9.87 3.27
C LEU A 39 6.28 9.52 3.98
N ARG A 40 6.25 9.35 5.30
CA ARG A 40 7.42 8.94 6.09
C ARG A 40 7.87 7.51 5.75
N ALA A 41 6.92 6.58 5.61
CA ALA A 41 7.20 5.19 5.26
C ALA A 41 7.81 5.05 3.86
N LYS A 42 7.40 5.89 2.91
CA LYS A 42 7.95 5.91 1.55
C LYS A 42 9.47 6.07 1.52
N PHE A 43 10.07 6.86 2.43
CA PHE A 43 11.53 7.03 2.49
C PHE A 43 12.31 5.76 2.85
N LYS A 44 11.64 4.72 3.38
CA LYS A 44 12.26 3.44 3.69
C LYS A 44 12.28 2.48 2.50
N PHE A 45 11.57 2.80 1.42
CA PHE A 45 11.53 1.99 0.21
C PHE A 45 12.34 2.63 -0.92
N PRO A 46 13.07 1.83 -1.71
CA PRO A 46 13.79 2.35 -2.86
C PRO A 46 12.83 2.77 -3.97
N GLY A 47 13.16 3.84 -4.71
CA GLY A 47 12.41 4.30 -5.88
C GLY A 47 11.29 5.31 -5.57
N ARG A 48 10.33 5.46 -6.49
CA ARG A 48 9.21 6.41 -6.37
C ARG A 48 7.89 5.71 -6.09
N GLN A 49 7.40 5.87 -4.88
CA GLN A 49 6.07 5.42 -4.47
C GLN A 49 5.07 6.59 -4.58
N LYS A 50 3.83 6.28 -4.95
CA LYS A 50 2.71 7.23 -4.98
C LYS A 50 1.73 6.85 -3.87
N ILE A 51 1.22 7.86 -3.18
CA ILE A 51 0.14 7.70 -2.20
C ILE A 51 -1.16 7.98 -2.94
N HIS A 52 -2.14 7.10 -2.78
CA HIS A 52 -3.45 7.22 -3.41
C HIS A 52 -4.54 7.03 -2.35
N ILE A 53 -5.60 7.85 -2.45
CA ILE A 53 -6.80 7.72 -1.63
C ILE A 53 -7.81 6.92 -2.46
N SER A 54 -8.21 5.76 -1.93
CA SER A 54 -9.21 4.90 -2.57
C SER A 54 -10.60 5.55 -2.54
N LYS A 55 -11.42 5.29 -3.56
CA LYS A 55 -12.86 5.61 -3.58
C LYS A 55 -13.74 4.50 -2.97
N LYS A 56 -13.12 3.40 -2.56
CA LYS A 56 -13.80 2.24 -1.99
C LYS A 56 -14.05 2.45 -0.50
N GLY A 57 -15.10 1.80 0.01
CA GLY A 57 -15.44 1.75 1.44
C GLY A 57 -14.43 0.96 2.30
N GLY A 58 -13.17 1.39 2.32
CA GLY A 58 -12.06 0.69 2.98
C GLY A 58 -11.51 -0.47 2.15
N PHE A 59 -11.45 -1.67 2.73
CA PHE A 59 -10.89 -2.87 2.09
C PHE A 59 -11.96 -3.72 1.37
N THR A 60 -13.05 -3.07 0.96
CA THR A 60 -14.13 -3.68 0.20
C THR A 60 -13.87 -3.56 -1.30
N LYS A 61 -14.69 -4.26 -2.10
CA LYS A 61 -14.66 -4.11 -3.57
C LYS A 61 -15.52 -2.95 -4.06
N PHE A 62 -16.51 -2.55 -3.27
CA PHE A 62 -17.52 -1.54 -3.57
C PHE A 62 -17.01 -0.13 -3.33
N ASN A 63 -17.57 0.82 -4.08
CA ASN A 63 -17.38 2.24 -3.82
C ASN A 63 -18.06 2.63 -2.50
N GLU A 64 -17.67 3.77 -1.94
CA GLU A 64 -18.24 4.26 -0.68
C GLU A 64 -19.76 4.48 -0.80
N ASP A 65 -20.23 5.10 -1.88
CA ASP A 65 -21.66 5.34 -2.14
C ASP A 65 -22.47 4.03 -2.24
N GLU A 66 -21.94 3.04 -2.97
CA GLU A 66 -22.56 1.71 -3.10
C GLU A 66 -22.63 1.03 -1.73
N PHE A 67 -21.55 1.11 -0.94
CA PHE A 67 -21.48 0.50 0.37
C PHE A 67 -22.47 1.14 1.35
N GLU A 68 -22.60 2.47 1.34
CA GLU A 68 -23.59 3.17 2.16
C GLU A 68 -25.01 2.74 1.80
N SER A 69 -25.34 2.62 0.51
CA SER A 69 -26.67 2.17 0.07
C SER A 69 -27.00 0.72 0.42
N MET A 70 -26.00 -0.16 0.59
CA MET A 70 -26.19 -1.54 1.02
C MET A 70 -26.36 -1.69 2.54
N VAL A 71 -25.86 -0.72 3.32
CA VAL A 71 -25.88 -0.74 4.78
C VAL A 71 -27.08 0.03 5.35
N ALA A 72 -27.58 1.01 4.60
CA ALA A 72 -28.83 1.73 4.87
C ALA A 72 -30.06 0.81 4.74
#